data_AF-A0A9P5MF93-F1
#
_entry.id   AF-A0A9P5MF93-F1
#
_cell.length_a   1.000
_cell.length_b   1.000
_cell.length_c   1.000
_cell.angle_alpha   90.00
_cell.angle_beta   90.00
_cell.angle_gamma   90.00
#
_symmetry.space_group_name_H-M   'P 1'
#
loop_
_entity.id
_entity.type
_entity.pdbx_description
1 polymer ?
#
loop_
_entity_poly.entity_id
_entity_poly.type
_entity_poly.pdbx_seq_one_letter_code
_entity_poly.pdbx_strand_id
1 'polypeptide(L)'
;MSEMESKKSELLSDATEARQKLHVLFDEMIQMCLWGNATDLSLLPTMSYADIQKLQSLQSVGSSQSSEGSAFILRNDLEAAWKRVSSLKKEDSRVSKIDIVLDNSGFELFTDLVLADFLVTYTPFVSKVVFHPKLIPWFVSDVLPPDFRFILSPTPPETLAPTWTEFFSSESGEASAPSAGHDLETMLARWRSYVADGTFALSVPFDSPIGVPGKDASEAVKDAAFWTGWKSYWALPEQDGLMKPLKESGLVIFKGDLNYRKLTADVKWPPTTPVPEALGPLSGTCSLLSLRTCKADVVVGLEPGTAERLDASEDDSVRKWRINGKYAVITYDGA
;
A
#
# COMPACT_ATOMS: atom_id res chain seq x y z
N MET A 1 -8.18 3.21 -14.63
CA MET A 1 -9.54 2.88 -14.13
C MET A 1 -10.61 2.93 -15.22
N SER A 2 -10.69 3.99 -16.05
CA SER A 2 -11.71 4.14 -17.12
C SER A 2 -11.81 2.94 -18.08
N GLU A 3 -10.67 2.40 -18.54
CA GLU A 3 -10.66 1.19 -19.36
C GLU A 3 -11.26 -0.05 -18.66
N MET A 4 -11.00 -0.22 -17.37
CA MET A 4 -11.57 -1.33 -16.60
C MET A 4 -13.07 -1.17 -16.39
N GLU A 5 -13.59 0.06 -16.31
CA GLU A 5 -15.04 0.31 -16.22
C GLU A 5 -15.76 -0.22 -17.46
N SER A 6 -15.19 0.00 -18.65
CA SER A 6 -15.76 -0.54 -19.91
C SER A 6 -15.80 -2.08 -19.95
N LYS A 7 -14.91 -2.75 -19.21
CA LYS A 7 -14.77 -4.23 -19.14
C LYS A 7 -15.28 -4.83 -17.84
N LYS A 8 -15.93 -4.05 -16.98
CA LYS A 8 -16.29 -4.45 -15.61
C LYS A 8 -17.16 -5.70 -15.54
N SER A 9 -18.18 -5.80 -16.41
CA SER A 9 -19.06 -6.98 -16.47
C SER A 9 -18.30 -8.26 -16.83
N GLU A 10 -17.32 -8.15 -17.72
CA GLU A 10 -16.42 -9.25 -18.11
C GLU A 10 -15.51 -9.65 -16.94
N LEU A 11 -14.88 -8.67 -16.28
CA LEU A 11 -13.98 -8.89 -15.15
C LEU A 11 -14.68 -9.55 -13.96
N LEU A 12 -15.95 -9.21 -13.73
CA LEU A 12 -16.75 -9.78 -12.64
C LEU A 12 -17.37 -11.15 -12.97
N SER A 13 -17.18 -11.66 -14.19
CA SER A 13 -17.69 -12.98 -14.57
C SER A 13 -16.88 -14.12 -13.93
N ASP A 14 -17.49 -15.30 -13.82
CA ASP A 14 -16.82 -16.51 -13.33
C ASP A 14 -15.95 -17.21 -14.40
N ALA A 15 -15.78 -16.60 -15.57
CA ALA A 15 -14.97 -17.16 -16.64
C ALA A 15 -13.49 -17.28 -16.22
N THR A 16 -12.84 -18.39 -16.57
CA THR A 16 -11.41 -18.61 -16.29
C THR A 16 -10.53 -17.50 -16.85
N GLU A 17 -10.85 -17.00 -18.05
CA GLU A 17 -10.13 -15.89 -18.67
C GLU A 17 -10.25 -14.59 -17.85
N ALA A 18 -11.42 -14.30 -17.28
CA ALA A 18 -11.61 -13.14 -16.39
C ALA A 18 -10.75 -13.28 -15.13
N ARG A 19 -10.65 -14.49 -14.55
CA ARG A 19 -9.78 -14.78 -13.40
C ARG A 19 -8.31 -14.57 -13.73
N GLN A 20 -7.85 -14.99 -14.90
CA GLN A 20 -6.48 -14.77 -15.37
C GLN A 20 -6.19 -13.28 -15.58
N LYS A 21 -7.11 -12.53 -16.21
CA LYS A 21 -6.99 -11.08 -16.38
C LYS A 21 -6.92 -10.35 -15.04
N LEU A 22 -7.78 -10.72 -14.08
CA LEU A 22 -7.75 -10.12 -12.75
C LEU A 22 -6.45 -10.41 -11.99
N HIS A 23 -5.84 -11.57 -12.18
CA HIS A 23 -4.56 -11.88 -11.56
C HIS A 23 -3.46 -10.92 -12.06
N VAL A 24 -3.37 -10.72 -13.38
CA VAL A 24 -2.41 -9.77 -13.97
C VAL A 24 -2.66 -8.36 -13.46
N LEU A 25 -3.91 -7.91 -13.46
CA LEU A 25 -4.27 -6.59 -12.94
C LEU A 25 -3.97 -6.45 -11.44
N PHE A 26 -4.16 -7.50 -10.65
CA PHE A 26 -3.80 -7.50 -9.23
C PHE A 26 -2.30 -7.30 -9.04
N ASP A 27 -1.47 -8.02 -9.79
CA ASP A 27 -0.01 -7.87 -9.73
C ASP A 27 0.44 -6.46 -10.12
N GLU A 28 -0.18 -5.85 -11.14
CA GLU A 28 0.08 -4.47 -11.54
C GLU A 28 -0.32 -3.48 -10.44
N MET A 29 -1.50 -3.65 -9.83
CA MET A 29 -2.01 -2.78 -8.78
C MET A 29 -1.15 -2.86 -7.51
N ILE A 30 -0.72 -4.06 -7.11
CA ILE A 30 0.16 -4.24 -5.95
C ILE A 30 1.54 -3.62 -6.22
N GLN A 31 2.09 -3.78 -7.42
CA GLN A 31 3.37 -3.17 -7.76
C GLN A 31 3.28 -1.63 -7.82
N MET A 32 2.18 -1.08 -8.31
CA MET A 32 1.92 0.37 -8.25
C MET A 32 1.90 0.87 -6.79
N CYS A 33 1.21 0.17 -5.89
CA CYS A 33 1.21 0.48 -4.46
C CYS A 33 2.59 0.33 -3.79
N LEU A 34 3.35 -0.70 -4.16
CA LEU A 34 4.69 -0.95 -3.64
C LEU A 34 5.64 0.19 -4.00
N TRP A 35 5.63 0.59 -5.28
CA TRP A 35 6.53 1.60 -5.81
C TRP A 35 6.03 3.03 -5.66
N GLY A 36 4.80 3.24 -5.18
CA GLY A 36 4.33 4.57 -4.76
C GLY A 36 5.29 5.24 -3.76
N ASN A 37 6.01 4.43 -2.97
CA ASN A 37 7.04 4.86 -2.01
C ASN A 37 8.43 5.12 -2.65
N ALA A 38 8.63 4.82 -3.94
CA ALA A 38 9.83 5.22 -4.69
C ALA A 38 9.78 6.73 -5.04
N THR A 39 8.61 7.34 -4.93
CA THR A 39 8.37 8.79 -4.99
C THR A 39 8.48 9.43 -3.59
N ASP A 40 9.26 8.83 -2.69
CA ASP A 40 9.49 9.38 -1.35
C ASP A 40 10.30 10.69 -1.46
N LEU A 41 9.63 11.78 -1.07
CA LEU A 41 10.15 13.14 -1.14
C LEU A 41 11.45 13.32 -0.34
N SER A 42 11.70 12.46 0.67
CA SER A 42 12.91 12.51 1.52
C SER A 42 14.15 11.90 0.86
N LEU A 43 13.98 11.04 -0.16
CA LEU A 43 15.06 10.44 -0.96
C LEU A 43 15.37 11.23 -2.25
N LEU A 44 14.65 12.33 -2.48
CA LEU A 44 14.86 13.25 -3.59
C LEU A 44 16.20 14.01 -3.65
N PRO A 45 16.98 14.25 -2.57
CA PRO A 45 18.19 15.06 -2.73
C PRO A 45 19.28 14.37 -3.58
N THR A 46 19.16 13.07 -3.86
CA THR A 46 20.11 12.29 -4.67
C THR A 46 19.58 11.76 -6.00
N MET A 47 18.28 11.93 -6.30
CA MET A 47 17.69 11.49 -7.57
C MET A 47 17.46 12.67 -8.49
N SER A 48 17.90 12.58 -9.75
CA SER A 48 17.60 13.62 -10.73
C SER A 48 16.13 13.57 -11.13
N TYR A 49 15.58 14.69 -11.62
CA TYR A 49 14.21 14.74 -12.16
C TYR A 49 13.97 13.68 -13.25
N ALA A 50 15.01 13.38 -14.05
CA ALA A 50 14.97 12.33 -15.05
C ALA A 50 14.89 10.92 -14.44
N ASP A 51 15.50 10.67 -13.28
CA ASP A 51 15.40 9.37 -12.59
C ASP A 51 14.01 9.15 -11.98
N ILE A 52 13.38 10.21 -11.48
CA ILE A 52 12.01 10.22 -10.97
C ILE A 52 11.03 9.94 -12.12
N GLN A 53 11.19 10.64 -13.25
CA GLN A 53 10.41 10.36 -14.46
C GLN A 53 10.66 8.96 -14.99
N LYS A 54 11.88 8.42 -14.88
CA LYS A 54 12.19 7.07 -15.31
C LYS A 54 11.52 6.02 -14.42
N LEU A 55 11.53 6.21 -13.10
CA LEU A 55 10.79 5.37 -12.15
C LEU A 55 9.27 5.47 -12.35
N GLN A 56 8.75 6.67 -12.61
CA GLN A 56 7.34 6.89 -12.95
C GLN A 56 6.97 6.30 -14.32
N SER A 57 7.90 6.29 -15.28
CA SER A 57 7.72 5.64 -16.59
C SER A 57 7.85 4.12 -16.50
N LEU A 58 8.61 3.58 -15.54
CA LEU A 58 8.58 2.16 -15.19
C LEU A 58 7.26 1.76 -14.52
N GLN A 59 6.51 2.75 -14.00
CA GLN A 59 5.16 2.61 -13.45
C GLN A 59 4.05 2.91 -14.48
N SER A 60 4.35 3.34 -15.72
CA SER A 60 3.32 3.63 -16.71
C SER A 60 2.72 2.32 -17.24
N VAL A 61 1.50 2.04 -16.78
CA VAL A 61 0.68 0.90 -17.16
C VAL A 61 0.47 0.87 -18.67
N GLY A 62 0.74 -0.27 -19.31
CA GLY A 62 0.35 -0.52 -20.70
C GLY A 62 1.49 -0.69 -21.69
N SER A 63 2.35 -1.68 -21.49
CA SER A 63 2.87 -2.51 -22.57
C SER A 63 3.71 -3.64 -22.01
N SER A 64 3.60 -4.79 -22.64
CA SER A 64 4.30 -6.04 -22.34
C SER A 64 5.81 -5.85 -22.22
N GLN A 65 6.32 -5.51 -21.02
CA GLN A 65 7.75 -5.57 -20.63
C GLN A 65 8.00 -5.22 -19.14
N SER A 66 7.24 -5.78 -18.20
CA SER A 66 7.52 -5.66 -16.75
C SER A 66 8.74 -6.48 -16.26
N SER A 67 9.76 -6.68 -17.11
CA SER A 67 10.97 -7.42 -16.74
C SER A 67 11.94 -6.62 -15.85
N GLU A 68 11.96 -5.28 -15.93
CA GLU A 68 12.91 -4.47 -15.16
C GLU A 68 12.46 -4.20 -13.71
N GLY A 69 11.18 -3.91 -13.48
CA GLY A 69 10.65 -3.72 -12.11
C GLY A 69 10.72 -4.98 -11.26
N SER A 70 10.52 -6.16 -11.87
CA SER A 70 10.69 -7.46 -11.21
C SER A 70 12.13 -7.72 -10.75
N ALA A 71 13.13 -7.17 -11.43
CA ALA A 71 14.55 -7.38 -11.09
C ALA A 71 14.94 -6.72 -9.76
N PHE A 72 14.18 -5.73 -9.31
CA PHE A 72 14.40 -5.02 -8.05
C PHE A 72 13.56 -5.59 -6.88
N ILE A 73 12.66 -6.54 -7.16
CA ILE A 73 11.88 -7.24 -6.13
C ILE A 73 12.67 -8.50 -5.70
N LEU A 74 13.30 -8.43 -4.53
CA LEU A 74 14.20 -9.47 -4.02
C LEU A 74 13.48 -10.69 -3.44
N ARG A 75 12.22 -10.51 -3.03
CA ARG A 75 11.30 -11.57 -2.60
C ARG A 75 9.92 -11.21 -3.13
N ASN A 76 9.23 -12.16 -3.76
CA ASN A 76 7.94 -11.93 -4.38
C ASN A 76 6.92 -13.01 -4.03
N ASP A 77 6.07 -12.72 -3.05
CA ASP A 77 4.98 -13.62 -2.62
C ASP A 77 3.61 -13.24 -3.22
N LEU A 78 3.57 -12.53 -4.36
CA LEU A 78 2.32 -12.10 -5.02
C LEU A 78 1.34 -13.25 -5.29
N GLU A 79 1.86 -14.39 -5.77
CA GLU A 79 1.03 -15.58 -6.05
C GLU A 79 0.30 -16.08 -4.79
N ALA A 80 0.95 -16.02 -3.61
CA ALA A 80 0.33 -16.42 -2.35
C ALA A 80 -0.74 -15.41 -1.91
N ALA A 81 -0.46 -14.11 -2.06
CA ALA A 81 -1.43 -13.05 -1.80
C ALA A 81 -2.65 -13.14 -2.74
N TRP A 82 -2.43 -13.39 -4.03
CA TRP A 82 -3.50 -13.57 -5.02
C TRP A 82 -4.38 -14.77 -4.68
N LYS A 83 -3.79 -15.93 -4.36
CA LYS A 83 -4.54 -17.11 -3.89
C LYS A 83 -5.41 -16.80 -2.69
N ARG A 84 -4.90 -16.01 -1.74
CA ARG A 84 -5.67 -15.59 -0.58
C ARG A 84 -6.82 -14.67 -0.98
N VAL A 85 -6.56 -13.58 -1.71
CA VAL A 85 -7.59 -12.60 -2.10
C VAL A 85 -8.65 -13.24 -2.99
N SER A 86 -8.26 -14.03 -3.99
CA SER A 86 -9.19 -14.69 -4.92
C SER A 86 -10.03 -15.80 -4.28
N SER A 87 -9.66 -16.28 -3.08
CA SER A 87 -10.47 -17.21 -2.30
C SER A 87 -11.60 -16.54 -1.51
N LEU A 88 -11.55 -15.22 -1.34
CA LEU A 88 -12.58 -14.45 -0.65
C LEU A 88 -13.85 -14.38 -1.51
N LYS A 89 -15.00 -14.18 -0.86
CA LYS A 89 -16.31 -14.11 -1.51
C LYS A 89 -17.03 -12.86 -1.04
N LYS A 90 -17.27 -11.91 -1.93
CA LYS A 90 -17.78 -10.58 -1.58
C LYS A 90 -19.05 -10.61 -0.70
N GLU A 91 -19.87 -11.65 -0.84
CA GLU A 91 -21.09 -11.87 -0.07
C GLU A 91 -20.84 -12.25 1.40
N ASP A 92 -19.68 -12.83 1.74
CA ASP A 92 -19.27 -13.10 3.11
C ASP A 92 -18.63 -11.85 3.73
N SER A 93 -19.49 -10.95 4.19
CA SER A 93 -19.09 -9.66 4.78
C SER A 93 -18.16 -9.78 6.00
N ARG A 94 -18.03 -10.96 6.60
CA ARG A 94 -17.15 -11.18 7.75
C ARG A 94 -15.68 -11.29 7.37
N VAL A 95 -15.35 -11.84 6.19
CA VAL A 95 -13.97 -12.13 5.78
C VAL A 95 -13.54 -11.44 4.48
N SER A 96 -14.48 -10.82 3.76
CA SER A 96 -14.20 -10.13 2.50
C SER A 96 -13.80 -8.67 2.66
N LYS A 97 -13.25 -8.36 3.83
CA LYS A 97 -12.65 -7.08 4.19
C LYS A 97 -11.13 -7.19 4.02
N ILE A 98 -10.50 -6.14 3.50
CA ILE A 98 -9.05 -5.97 3.52
C ILE A 98 -8.71 -4.77 4.41
N ASP A 99 -7.68 -4.91 5.24
CA ASP A 99 -7.15 -3.82 6.05
C ASP A 99 -5.83 -3.32 5.44
N ILE A 100 -5.61 -2.00 5.39
CA ILE A 100 -4.36 -1.40 4.90
C ILE A 100 -3.78 -0.53 6.01
N VAL A 101 -2.62 -0.94 6.54
CA VAL A 101 -1.81 -0.14 7.47
C VAL A 101 -0.92 0.78 6.65
N LEU A 102 -1.28 2.06 6.66
CA LEU A 102 -0.73 3.08 5.75
C LEU A 102 0.70 3.50 6.14
N ASP A 103 1.46 3.93 5.14
CA ASP A 103 2.76 4.60 5.27
C ASP A 103 2.56 6.08 4.91
N ASN A 104 2.98 6.53 3.73
CA ASN A 104 2.99 7.95 3.36
C ASN A 104 1.67 8.48 2.76
N SER A 105 1.44 9.77 3.00
CA SER A 105 0.45 10.61 2.32
C SER A 105 0.88 10.96 0.89
N GLY A 106 0.08 11.78 0.19
CA GLY A 106 0.36 12.18 -1.19
C GLY A 106 0.16 11.03 -2.17
N PHE A 107 1.12 10.82 -3.07
CA PHE A 107 0.99 9.86 -4.18
C PHE A 107 0.91 8.40 -3.69
N GLU A 108 1.61 8.04 -2.61
CA GLU A 108 1.51 6.68 -2.06
C GLU A 108 0.09 6.37 -1.59
N LEU A 109 -0.49 7.24 -0.76
CA LEU A 109 -1.90 7.13 -0.34
C LEU A 109 -2.86 7.10 -1.54
N PHE A 110 -2.60 7.90 -2.59
CA PHE A 110 -3.40 7.86 -3.81
C PHE A 110 -3.34 6.47 -4.47
N THR A 111 -2.15 5.87 -4.63
CA THR A 111 -2.04 4.51 -5.18
C THR A 111 -2.72 3.46 -4.32
N ASP A 112 -2.67 3.60 -2.99
CA ASP A 112 -3.39 2.73 -2.04
C ASP A 112 -4.90 2.80 -2.21
N LEU A 113 -5.44 3.99 -2.47
CA LEU A 113 -6.86 4.21 -2.79
C LEU A 113 -7.24 3.62 -4.16
N VAL A 114 -6.36 3.71 -5.16
CA VAL A 114 -6.59 3.07 -6.47
C VAL A 114 -6.61 1.55 -6.34
N LEU A 115 -5.70 0.95 -5.57
CA LEU A 115 -5.74 -0.49 -5.27
C LEU A 115 -7.04 -0.86 -4.53
N ALA A 116 -7.43 -0.07 -3.53
CA ALA A 116 -8.68 -0.31 -2.80
C ALA A 116 -9.90 -0.26 -3.73
N ASP A 117 -9.96 0.69 -4.67
CA ASP A 117 -11.03 0.82 -5.67
C ASP A 117 -11.00 -0.37 -6.64
N PHE A 118 -9.82 -0.77 -7.10
CA PHE A 118 -9.66 -1.98 -7.90
C PHE A 118 -10.30 -3.19 -7.21
N LEU A 119 -9.93 -3.42 -5.95
CA LEU A 119 -10.38 -4.56 -5.14
C LEU A 119 -11.90 -4.56 -4.95
N VAL A 120 -12.51 -3.44 -4.58
CA VAL A 120 -13.96 -3.40 -4.29
C VAL A 120 -14.83 -3.28 -5.54
N THR A 121 -14.32 -2.70 -6.62
CA THR A 121 -15.14 -2.35 -7.79
C THR A 121 -15.03 -3.38 -8.90
N TYR A 122 -13.84 -3.91 -9.14
CA TYR A 122 -13.55 -4.73 -10.32
C TYR A 122 -13.24 -6.17 -9.98
N THR A 123 -13.19 -6.53 -8.69
CA THR A 123 -13.12 -7.92 -8.26
C THR A 123 -14.41 -8.37 -7.57
N PRO A 124 -14.78 -9.66 -7.65
CA PRO A 124 -15.90 -10.22 -6.90
C PRO A 124 -15.47 -10.77 -5.53
N PHE A 125 -14.30 -10.36 -5.02
CA PHE A 125 -13.69 -10.95 -3.82
C PHE A 125 -13.85 -10.07 -2.59
N VAL A 126 -13.71 -8.75 -2.75
CA VAL A 126 -13.60 -7.80 -1.64
C VAL A 126 -14.84 -6.89 -1.62
N SER A 127 -15.42 -6.73 -0.43
CA SER A 127 -16.57 -5.86 -0.18
C SER A 127 -16.21 -4.59 0.57
N LYS A 128 -15.08 -4.58 1.30
CA LYS A 128 -14.71 -3.47 2.16
C LYS A 128 -13.19 -3.32 2.29
N VAL A 129 -12.72 -2.08 2.35
CA VAL A 129 -11.34 -1.74 2.71
C VAL A 129 -11.32 -0.81 3.93
N VAL A 130 -10.52 -1.16 4.93
CA VAL A 130 -10.30 -0.36 6.15
C VAL A 130 -8.87 0.14 6.18
N PHE A 131 -8.69 1.46 6.27
CA PHE A 131 -7.39 2.11 6.28
C PHE A 131 -7.00 2.51 7.71
N HIS A 132 -5.74 2.25 8.08
CA HIS A 132 -5.20 2.55 9.40
C HIS A 132 -4.19 3.69 9.32
N PRO A 133 -4.59 4.95 9.57
CA PRO A 133 -3.70 6.11 9.58
C PRO A 133 -2.95 6.25 10.93
N LYS A 134 -2.00 7.18 10.99
CA LYS A 134 -1.36 7.65 12.23
C LYS A 134 -2.18 8.79 12.84
N LEU A 135 -2.02 9.02 14.15
CA LEU A 135 -2.81 10.03 14.89
C LEU A 135 -2.07 11.33 15.16
N ILE A 136 -0.74 11.33 15.04
CA ILE A 136 0.12 12.50 15.21
C ILE A 136 1.04 12.59 13.99
N PRO A 137 1.58 13.78 13.65
CA PRO A 137 2.62 13.87 12.63
C PRO A 137 3.74 12.89 12.97
N TRP A 138 3.96 11.93 12.08
CA TRP A 138 4.79 10.76 12.32
C TRP A 138 5.64 10.53 11.10
N PHE A 139 6.95 10.33 11.29
CA PHE A 139 7.92 10.09 10.22
C PHE A 139 7.77 11.01 8.98
N VAL A 140 7.51 12.30 9.23
CA VAL A 140 7.34 13.37 8.24
C VAL A 140 6.08 13.24 7.39
N SER A 141 5.94 12.15 6.63
CA SER A 141 4.94 12.00 5.59
C SER A 141 3.84 10.99 5.89
N ASP A 142 3.85 10.32 7.05
CA ASP A 142 2.85 9.29 7.34
C ASP A 142 1.41 9.83 7.29
N VAL A 143 0.49 9.05 6.73
CA VAL A 143 -0.91 9.43 6.56
C VAL A 143 -1.58 9.71 7.91
N LEU A 144 -2.18 10.88 8.03
CA LEU A 144 -3.12 11.26 9.08
C LEU A 144 -4.56 11.27 8.54
N PRO A 145 -5.59 11.21 9.41
CA PRO A 145 -6.99 11.38 8.99
C PRO A 145 -7.25 12.63 8.13
N PRO A 146 -6.65 13.81 8.40
CA PRO A 146 -6.76 14.97 7.51
C PRO A 146 -6.20 14.77 6.10
N ASP A 147 -5.14 13.98 5.91
CA ASP A 147 -4.55 13.75 4.57
C ASP A 147 -5.48 12.90 3.71
N PHE A 148 -6.12 11.91 4.32
CA PHE A 148 -7.16 11.10 3.66
C PHE A 148 -8.37 11.96 3.27
N ARG A 149 -8.79 12.87 4.16
CA ARG A 149 -9.84 13.85 3.85
C ARG A 149 -9.45 14.79 2.72
N PHE A 150 -8.20 15.23 2.72
CA PHE A 150 -7.68 16.15 1.72
C PHE A 150 -7.75 15.56 0.31
N ILE A 151 -7.30 14.31 0.12
CA ILE A 151 -7.38 13.63 -1.19
C ILE A 151 -8.83 13.48 -1.68
N LEU A 152 -9.78 13.28 -0.77
CA LEU A 152 -11.19 13.09 -1.11
C LEU A 152 -11.98 14.40 -1.22
N SER A 153 -11.37 15.56 -0.96
CA SER A 153 -12.09 16.83 -0.99
C SER A 153 -12.62 17.14 -2.40
N PRO A 154 -13.89 17.58 -2.56
CA PRO A 154 -14.45 18.01 -3.84
C PRO A 154 -13.81 19.28 -4.40
N THR A 155 -13.22 20.08 -3.53
CA THR A 155 -12.45 21.25 -3.90
C THR A 155 -11.11 21.21 -3.18
N PRO A 156 -9.97 21.31 -3.90
CA PRO A 156 -8.73 21.65 -3.23
C PRO A 156 -8.92 22.99 -2.52
N PRO A 157 -8.29 23.23 -1.36
CA PRO A 157 -8.24 24.56 -0.76
C PRO A 157 -7.84 25.59 -1.83
N GLU A 158 -8.41 26.80 -1.82
CA GLU A 158 -8.13 27.82 -2.84
C GLU A 158 -6.62 28.09 -3.02
N THR A 159 -5.84 27.90 -1.95
CA THR A 159 -4.37 28.00 -1.93
C THR A 159 -3.63 26.90 -2.69
N LEU A 160 -4.31 25.80 -3.00
CA LEU A 160 -3.78 24.60 -3.69
C LEU A 160 -4.55 24.28 -4.98
N ALA A 161 -5.57 25.05 -5.35
CA ALA A 161 -6.32 24.85 -6.58
C ALA A 161 -5.47 24.94 -7.87
N PRO A 162 -4.50 25.86 -8.00
CA PRO A 162 -3.57 25.88 -9.14
C PRO A 162 -2.70 24.62 -9.15
N THR A 163 -2.15 24.24 -7.99
CA THR A 163 -1.27 23.07 -7.86
C THR A 163 -1.99 21.74 -8.01
N TRP A 164 -3.28 21.62 -7.70
CA TRP A 164 -4.04 20.38 -7.88
C TRP A 164 -4.27 20.05 -9.36
N THR A 165 -4.63 21.08 -10.14
CA THR A 165 -4.80 20.92 -11.59
C THR A 165 -3.44 20.72 -12.25
N GLU A 166 -2.41 21.46 -11.83
CA GLU A 166 -1.03 21.30 -12.32
C GLU A 166 -0.41 19.95 -11.92
N PHE A 167 -0.66 19.44 -10.71
CA PHE A 167 -0.14 18.15 -10.21
C PHE A 167 -0.60 16.97 -11.06
N PHE A 168 -1.83 17.02 -11.59
CA PHE A 168 -2.36 16.03 -12.53
C PHE A 168 -2.28 16.46 -13.99
N SER A 169 -1.83 17.68 -14.28
CA SER A 169 -1.55 18.13 -15.64
C SER A 169 -0.17 17.60 -16.02
N SER A 170 -0.13 16.73 -17.01
CA SER A 170 1.13 16.24 -17.55
C SER A 170 1.94 17.40 -18.14
N GLU A 171 3.13 17.69 -17.58
CA GLU A 171 4.15 18.51 -18.24
C GLU A 171 4.85 17.77 -19.42
N SER A 172 4.36 16.61 -19.83
CA SER A 172 4.66 16.14 -21.19
C SER A 172 3.98 17.13 -22.13
N GLY A 173 4.73 17.84 -22.98
CA GLY A 173 4.22 18.80 -23.97
C GLY A 173 3.23 18.24 -25.02
N GLU A 174 2.63 17.08 -24.77
CA GLU A 174 1.39 16.62 -25.37
C GLU A 174 0.24 17.08 -24.47
N ALA A 175 -0.61 17.97 -24.99
CA ALA A 175 -1.79 18.46 -24.30
C ALA A 175 -2.50 17.30 -23.58
N SER A 176 -2.59 17.38 -22.24
CA SER A 176 -3.37 16.44 -21.46
C SER A 176 -4.77 16.36 -22.09
N ALA A 177 -5.17 15.15 -22.49
CA ALA A 177 -6.45 14.95 -23.15
C ALA A 177 -7.56 15.49 -22.21
N PRO A 178 -8.57 16.23 -22.72
CA PRO A 178 -9.67 16.76 -21.93
C PRO A 178 -10.40 15.72 -21.05
N SER A 179 -10.21 14.43 -21.31
CA SER A 179 -10.77 13.30 -20.57
C SER A 179 -10.09 13.00 -19.24
N ALA A 180 -8.81 13.35 -19.03
CA ALA A 180 -8.06 12.93 -17.84
C ALA A 180 -8.63 13.55 -16.54
N GLY A 181 -8.98 14.84 -16.58
CA GLY A 181 -9.63 15.51 -15.44
C GLY A 181 -11.03 14.98 -15.15
N HIS A 182 -11.77 14.57 -16.19
CA HIS A 182 -13.10 13.98 -16.04
C HIS A 182 -13.04 12.57 -15.42
N ASP A 183 -12.08 11.75 -15.86
CA ASP A 183 -11.85 10.41 -15.31
C ASP A 183 -11.44 10.46 -13.84
N LEU A 184 -10.58 11.42 -13.47
CA LEU A 184 -10.18 11.65 -12.07
C LEU A 184 -11.38 12.04 -11.20
N GLU A 185 -12.20 13.02 -11.62
CA GLU A 185 -13.36 13.44 -10.83
C GLU A 185 -14.39 12.32 -10.70
N THR A 186 -14.59 11.51 -11.74
CA THR A 186 -15.46 10.33 -11.70
C THR A 186 -14.97 9.32 -10.66
N MET A 187 -13.66 9.07 -10.61
CA MET A 187 -13.04 8.18 -9.63
C MET A 187 -13.17 8.74 -8.20
N LEU A 188 -12.89 10.02 -7.99
CA LEU A 188 -13.03 10.66 -6.68
C LEU A 188 -14.48 10.69 -6.19
N ALA A 189 -15.44 10.96 -7.08
CA ALA A 189 -16.86 10.88 -6.74
C ALA A 189 -17.26 9.47 -6.28
N ARG A 190 -16.73 8.43 -6.93
CA ARG A 190 -16.92 7.04 -6.53
C ARG A 190 -16.28 6.73 -5.17
N TRP A 191 -15.07 7.21 -4.90
CA TRP A 191 -14.44 7.04 -3.59
C TRP A 191 -15.19 7.75 -2.48
N ARG A 192 -15.73 8.95 -2.74
CA ARG A 192 -16.61 9.65 -1.79
C ARG A 192 -17.87 8.82 -1.49
N SER A 193 -18.46 8.16 -2.49
CA SER A 193 -19.58 7.24 -2.23
C SER A 193 -19.17 6.05 -1.37
N TYR A 194 -17.96 5.50 -1.57
CA TYR A 194 -17.43 4.41 -0.73
C TYR A 194 -17.21 4.81 0.72
N VAL A 195 -16.79 6.05 0.97
CA VAL A 195 -16.70 6.55 2.34
C VAL A 195 -18.09 6.75 2.95
N ALA A 196 -19.06 7.24 2.16
CA ALA A 196 -20.43 7.45 2.64
C ALA A 196 -21.17 6.15 2.97
N ASP A 197 -20.97 5.08 2.20
CA ASP A 197 -21.60 3.78 2.42
C ASP A 197 -20.76 2.80 3.28
N GLY A 198 -19.53 3.19 3.63
CA GLY A 198 -18.62 2.41 4.49
C GLY A 198 -17.85 1.29 3.78
N THR A 199 -17.91 1.22 2.45
CA THR A 199 -17.03 0.39 1.61
C THR A 199 -15.56 0.76 1.81
N PHE A 200 -15.27 2.07 1.90
CA PHE A 200 -14.00 2.60 2.40
C PHE A 200 -14.23 3.15 3.81
N ALA A 201 -13.40 2.75 4.75
CA ALA A 201 -13.49 3.25 6.12
C ALA A 201 -12.09 3.52 6.69
N LEU A 202 -11.97 4.53 7.55
CA LEU A 202 -10.82 4.65 8.44
C LEU A 202 -11.05 3.76 9.68
N SER A 203 -9.97 3.23 10.26
CA SER A 203 -10.02 2.52 11.55
C SER A 203 -10.32 3.44 12.74
N VAL A 204 -10.38 4.75 12.50
CA VAL A 204 -10.74 5.81 13.44
C VAL A 204 -11.82 6.72 12.82
N PRO A 205 -12.56 7.52 13.61
CA PRO A 205 -13.49 8.49 13.05
C PRO A 205 -12.85 9.40 12.00
N PHE A 206 -13.58 9.70 10.93
CA PHE A 206 -13.06 10.45 9.77
C PHE A 206 -12.60 11.87 10.12
N ASP A 207 -13.23 12.47 11.14
CA ASP A 207 -12.97 13.79 11.68
C ASP A 207 -12.02 13.77 12.90
N SER A 208 -11.37 12.63 13.19
CA SER A 208 -10.45 12.51 14.32
C SER A 208 -9.44 13.65 14.35
N PRO A 209 -9.30 14.36 15.48
CA PRO A 209 -8.31 15.41 15.61
C PRO A 209 -6.90 14.82 15.58
N ILE A 210 -5.94 15.59 15.08
CA ILE A 210 -4.52 15.26 15.21
C ILE A 210 -4.13 15.39 16.69
N GLY A 211 -3.49 14.37 17.25
CA GLY A 211 -3.00 14.41 18.62
C GLY A 211 -2.96 13.05 19.31
N VAL A 212 -2.35 13.04 20.48
CA VAL A 212 -2.42 11.89 21.40
C VAL A 212 -3.86 11.76 21.90
N PRO A 213 -4.43 10.54 21.96
CA PRO A 213 -5.77 10.34 22.49
C PRO A 213 -5.91 10.92 23.91
N GLY A 214 -6.86 11.84 24.09
CA GLY A 214 -7.27 12.31 25.40
C GLY A 214 -8.04 11.23 26.17
N LYS A 215 -8.37 11.49 27.44
CA LYS A 215 -9.17 10.56 28.27
C LYS A 215 -10.53 10.23 27.65
N ASP A 216 -11.11 11.20 26.94
CA ASP A 216 -12.43 11.11 26.32
C ASP A 216 -12.38 10.63 24.86
N ALA A 217 -11.20 10.20 24.36
CA ALA A 217 -11.08 9.63 23.03
C ALA A 217 -11.88 8.32 22.90
N SER A 218 -12.42 8.05 21.72
CA SER A 218 -13.07 6.77 21.43
C SER A 218 -12.08 5.61 21.54
N GLU A 219 -12.58 4.41 21.80
CA GLU A 219 -11.73 3.20 21.89
C GLU A 219 -10.93 2.98 20.59
N ALA A 220 -11.55 3.20 19.42
CA ALA A 220 -10.86 3.14 18.13
C ALA A 220 -9.64 4.07 18.04
N VAL A 221 -9.74 5.29 18.58
CA VAL A 221 -8.63 6.26 18.62
C VAL A 221 -7.57 5.83 19.64
N LYS A 222 -7.97 5.26 20.78
CA LYS A 222 -7.01 4.71 21.76
C LYS A 222 -6.24 3.53 21.19
N ASP A 223 -6.93 2.62 20.49
CA ASP A 223 -6.34 1.46 19.82
C ASP A 223 -5.35 1.91 18.73
N ALA A 224 -5.74 2.88 17.88
CA ALA A 224 -4.89 3.39 16.82
C ALA A 224 -3.60 4.08 17.30
N ALA A 225 -3.51 4.50 18.57
CA ALA A 225 -2.28 5.03 19.14
C ALA A 225 -1.12 4.01 19.15
N PHE A 226 -1.43 2.71 19.05
CA PHE A 226 -0.44 1.66 18.86
C PHE A 226 0.44 1.89 17.63
N TRP A 227 -0.12 2.40 16.53
CA TRP A 227 0.61 2.62 15.27
C TRP A 227 1.75 3.64 15.43
N THR A 228 1.56 4.62 16.31
CA THR A 228 2.55 5.65 16.68
C THR A 228 3.30 5.33 17.99
N GLY A 229 3.10 4.13 18.54
CA GLY A 229 3.85 3.64 19.70
C GLY A 229 5.25 3.14 19.33
N TRP A 230 6.08 2.91 20.34
CA TRP A 230 7.44 2.36 20.19
C TRP A 230 7.49 0.83 20.08
N LYS A 231 6.38 0.14 20.38
CA LYS A 231 6.30 -1.32 20.32
C LYS A 231 6.43 -1.82 18.88
N SER A 232 7.11 -2.95 18.70
CA SER A 232 7.03 -3.75 17.48
C SER A 232 5.65 -4.40 17.35
N TYR A 233 5.34 -4.91 16.17
CA TYR A 233 4.08 -5.61 15.92
C TYR A 233 4.02 -7.02 16.53
N TRP A 234 5.11 -7.49 17.15
CA TRP A 234 5.08 -8.66 18.02
C TRP A 234 4.15 -8.48 19.22
N ALA A 235 3.88 -7.24 19.62
CA ALA A 235 2.92 -6.92 20.69
C ALA A 235 1.49 -6.74 20.19
N LEU A 236 1.25 -6.77 18.87
CA LEU A 236 -0.10 -6.61 18.29
C LEU A 236 -1.07 -7.71 18.75
N PRO A 237 -0.66 -8.99 18.90
CA PRO A 237 -1.53 -10.03 19.45
C PRO A 237 -2.06 -9.75 20.86
N GLU A 238 -1.38 -8.90 21.63
CA GLU A 238 -1.82 -8.46 22.98
C GLU A 238 -2.77 -7.26 22.94
N GLN A 239 -2.94 -6.61 21.78
CA GLN A 239 -3.82 -5.46 21.59
C GLN A 239 -5.18 -5.93 21.05
N ASP A 240 -6.03 -6.40 21.95
CA ASP A 240 -7.34 -6.99 21.60
C ASP A 240 -8.20 -6.11 20.67
N GLY A 241 -8.21 -4.78 20.90
CA GLY A 241 -8.98 -3.82 20.12
C GLY A 241 -8.55 -3.72 18.64
N LEU A 242 -7.27 -3.93 18.36
CA LEU A 242 -6.74 -4.00 16.99
C LEU A 242 -6.73 -5.42 16.44
N MET A 243 -6.31 -6.40 17.24
CA MET A 243 -6.06 -7.75 16.73
C MET A 243 -7.36 -8.46 16.33
N LYS A 244 -8.44 -8.34 17.13
CA LYS A 244 -9.73 -8.98 16.81
C LYS A 244 -10.24 -8.61 15.41
N PRO A 245 -10.38 -7.33 15.03
CA PRO A 245 -10.81 -6.99 13.69
C PRO A 245 -9.79 -7.38 12.62
N LEU A 246 -8.49 -7.37 12.91
CA LEU A 246 -7.45 -7.79 11.94
C LEU A 246 -7.48 -9.30 11.67
N LYS A 247 -7.85 -10.14 12.66
CA LYS A 247 -8.05 -11.59 12.48
C LYS A 247 -9.23 -11.91 11.56
N GLU A 248 -10.25 -11.08 11.59
CA GLU A 248 -11.42 -11.18 10.71
C GLU A 248 -11.13 -10.67 9.29
N SER A 249 -10.02 -9.97 9.10
CA SER A 249 -9.62 -9.48 7.78
C SER A 249 -9.25 -10.64 6.85
N GLY A 250 -9.71 -10.56 5.60
CA GLY A 250 -9.28 -11.47 4.54
C GLY A 250 -7.79 -11.32 4.26
N LEU A 251 -7.26 -10.10 4.33
CA LEU A 251 -5.84 -9.78 4.20
C LEU A 251 -5.53 -8.44 4.88
N VAL A 252 -4.41 -8.36 5.60
CA VAL A 252 -3.87 -7.11 6.15
C VAL A 252 -2.63 -6.69 5.37
N ILE A 253 -2.71 -5.59 4.65
CA ILE A 253 -1.60 -5.03 3.86
C ILE A 253 -0.84 -4.02 4.72
N PHE A 254 0.45 -4.25 4.94
CA PHE A 254 1.36 -3.33 5.63
C PHE A 254 2.24 -2.60 4.62
N LYS A 255 2.09 -1.28 4.50
CA LYS A 255 2.84 -0.46 3.55
C LYS A 255 4.17 0.02 4.12
N GLY A 256 5.23 0.03 3.32
CA GLY A 256 6.43 0.80 3.60
C GLY A 256 7.41 0.22 4.60
N ASP A 257 8.51 0.95 4.78
CA ASP A 257 9.69 0.49 5.51
C ASP A 257 9.48 0.45 7.03
N LEU A 258 8.83 1.46 7.61
CA LEU A 258 8.61 1.51 9.06
C LEU A 258 7.70 0.38 9.54
N ASN A 259 6.64 0.08 8.80
CA ASN A 259 5.76 -1.06 9.12
C ASN A 259 6.53 -2.39 9.03
N TYR A 260 7.40 -2.58 8.02
CA TYR A 260 8.25 -3.77 7.91
C TYR A 260 9.25 -3.90 9.06
N ARG A 261 9.87 -2.79 9.48
CA ARG A 261 10.74 -2.76 10.67
C ARG A 261 9.98 -3.14 11.92
N LYS A 262 8.75 -2.63 12.11
CA LYS A 262 7.89 -3.04 13.23
C LYS A 262 7.43 -4.50 13.15
N LEU A 263 7.16 -5.04 11.95
CA LEU A 263 6.84 -6.46 11.74
C LEU A 263 7.99 -7.37 12.17
N THR A 264 9.23 -6.99 11.82
CA THR A 264 10.46 -7.76 12.08
C THR A 264 11.18 -7.35 13.37
N ALA A 265 10.54 -6.54 14.20
CA ALA A 265 11.08 -5.96 15.43
C ALA A 265 12.41 -5.18 15.28
N ASP A 266 12.74 -4.75 14.06
CA ASP A 266 13.96 -4.00 13.69
C ASP A 266 15.27 -4.68 14.16
N VAL A 267 15.24 -6.02 14.24
CA VAL A 267 16.38 -6.84 14.68
C VAL A 267 17.34 -7.08 13.52
N LYS A 268 18.62 -7.24 13.84
CA LYS A 268 19.68 -7.63 12.88
C LYS A 268 19.59 -9.12 12.54
N TRP A 269 18.52 -9.51 11.84
CA TRP A 269 18.31 -10.87 11.37
C TRP A 269 19.33 -11.28 10.30
N PRO A 270 19.75 -12.56 10.25
CA PRO A 270 20.27 -13.14 9.02
C PRO A 270 19.26 -12.92 7.86
N PRO A 271 19.68 -12.45 6.67
CA PRO A 271 18.76 -12.17 5.56
C PRO A 271 17.91 -13.35 5.10
N THR A 272 18.38 -14.57 5.37
CA THR A 272 17.71 -15.84 5.03
C THR A 272 16.76 -16.34 6.13
N THR A 273 16.61 -15.61 7.24
CA THR A 273 15.71 -15.99 8.34
C THR A 273 14.28 -16.18 7.79
N PRO A 274 13.59 -17.28 8.11
CA PRO A 274 12.21 -17.49 7.68
C PRO A 274 11.27 -16.37 8.12
N VAL A 275 10.34 -15.97 7.25
CA VAL A 275 9.36 -14.90 7.52
C VAL A 275 8.55 -15.18 8.81
N PRO A 276 8.00 -16.40 9.05
CA PRO A 276 7.27 -16.68 10.29
C PRO A 276 8.10 -16.47 11.55
N GLU A 277 9.40 -16.80 11.51
CA GLU A 277 10.31 -16.61 12.64
C GLU A 277 10.52 -15.12 12.95
N ALA A 278 10.73 -14.30 11.92
CA ALA A 278 10.95 -12.87 12.07
C ALA A 278 9.67 -12.10 12.47
N LEU A 279 8.49 -12.60 12.08
CA LEU A 279 7.19 -12.06 12.52
C LEU A 279 6.85 -12.42 13.97
N GLY A 280 7.53 -13.42 14.54
CA GLY A 280 7.38 -13.82 15.93
C GLY A 280 5.92 -14.16 16.28
N PRO A 281 5.37 -13.64 17.40
CA PRO A 281 4.01 -13.94 17.84
C PRO A 281 2.90 -13.51 16.87
N LEU A 282 3.19 -12.64 15.91
CA LEU A 282 2.21 -12.21 14.91
C LEU A 282 1.99 -13.25 13.83
N SER A 283 2.97 -14.12 13.56
CA SER A 283 2.87 -15.09 12.47
C SER A 283 1.68 -16.03 12.65
N GLY A 284 0.94 -16.25 11.55
CA GLY A 284 -0.25 -17.11 11.55
C GLY A 284 -1.45 -16.56 12.33
N THR A 285 -1.39 -15.34 12.86
CA THR A 285 -2.53 -14.75 13.58
C THR A 285 -3.55 -14.11 12.65
N CYS A 286 -3.09 -13.46 11.58
CA CYS A 286 -3.89 -12.98 10.46
C CYS A 286 -3.13 -13.20 9.15
N SER A 287 -3.85 -13.29 8.03
CA SER A 287 -3.20 -13.26 6.73
C SER A 287 -2.68 -11.86 6.46
N LEU A 288 -1.38 -11.70 6.26
CA LEU A 288 -0.75 -10.40 6.03
C LEU A 288 0.11 -10.36 4.78
N LEU A 289 0.21 -9.17 4.20
CA LEU A 289 1.07 -8.85 3.06
C LEU A 289 1.87 -7.59 3.38
N SER A 290 3.18 -7.66 3.43
CA SER A 290 4.03 -6.47 3.53
C SER A 290 4.53 -6.06 2.14
N LEU A 291 4.30 -4.80 1.80
CA LEU A 291 4.77 -4.15 0.58
C LEU A 291 5.82 -3.12 0.96
N ARG A 292 7.10 -3.47 0.81
CA ARG A 292 8.20 -2.66 1.36
C ARG A 292 9.28 -2.39 0.32
N THR A 293 9.56 -1.12 0.07
CA THR A 293 10.84 -0.69 -0.51
C THR A 293 11.91 -0.66 0.59
N CYS A 294 13.12 -1.12 0.28
CA CYS A 294 14.19 -1.29 1.26
C CYS A 294 14.83 0.06 1.62
N LYS A 295 14.52 0.56 2.82
CA LYS A 295 15.07 1.83 3.37
C LYS A 295 15.72 1.65 4.75
N ALA A 296 16.01 0.41 5.15
CA ALA A 296 16.67 0.05 6.40
C ALA A 296 17.39 -1.30 6.30
N ASP A 297 18.38 -1.52 7.17
CA ASP A 297 19.23 -2.73 7.18
C ASP A 297 18.47 -4.05 7.37
N VAL A 298 17.34 -4.05 8.07
CA VAL A 298 16.59 -5.28 8.34
C VAL A 298 15.98 -5.84 7.06
N VAL A 299 16.12 -7.14 6.83
CA VAL A 299 15.50 -7.89 5.73
C VAL A 299 15.53 -9.37 6.09
N VAL A 300 14.47 -10.10 5.74
CA VAL A 300 14.32 -11.53 6.03
C VAL A 300 13.70 -12.27 4.84
N GLY A 301 13.78 -13.59 4.85
CA GLY A 301 13.14 -14.45 3.85
C GLY A 301 13.76 -14.39 2.45
N LEU A 302 15.01 -13.94 2.32
CA LEU A 302 15.72 -13.96 1.04
C LEU A 302 16.30 -15.33 0.74
N GLU A 303 16.45 -15.63 -0.55
CA GLU A 303 17.19 -16.82 -1.00
C GLU A 303 18.66 -16.73 -0.60
N PRO A 304 19.28 -17.83 -0.13
CA PRO A 304 20.71 -17.86 0.21
C PRO A 304 21.61 -17.34 -0.92
N GLY A 305 22.56 -16.46 -0.58
CA GLY A 305 23.47 -15.86 -1.56
C GLY A 305 22.96 -14.57 -2.21
N THR A 306 21.68 -14.21 -2.05
CA THR A 306 21.12 -12.97 -2.61
C THR A 306 21.75 -11.75 -1.95
N ALA A 307 21.76 -11.71 -0.62
CA ALA A 307 22.32 -10.60 0.14
C ALA A 307 23.83 -10.48 -0.09
N GLU A 308 24.56 -11.60 -0.04
CA GLU A 308 26.01 -11.66 -0.23
C GLU A 308 26.41 -11.15 -1.61
N ARG A 309 25.65 -11.51 -2.66
CA ARG A 309 25.89 -11.04 -4.03
C ARG A 309 25.69 -9.53 -4.16
N LEU A 310 24.64 -8.98 -3.56
CA LEU A 310 24.38 -7.53 -3.61
C LEU A 310 25.41 -6.75 -2.79
N ASP A 311 25.80 -7.28 -1.63
CA ASP A 311 26.80 -6.69 -0.73
C ASP A 311 28.21 -6.70 -1.34
N ALA A 312 28.53 -7.69 -2.17
CA ALA A 312 29.82 -7.82 -2.86
C ALA A 312 29.92 -7.01 -4.17
N SER A 313 28.85 -6.33 -4.61
CA SER A 313 28.86 -5.56 -5.86
C SER A 313 29.89 -4.42 -5.84
N GLU A 314 30.54 -4.13 -6.98
CA GLU A 314 31.42 -2.94 -7.07
C GLU A 314 30.61 -1.64 -7.21
N ASP A 315 29.38 -1.71 -7.72
CA ASP A 315 28.46 -0.57 -7.81
C ASP A 315 27.93 -0.20 -6.41
N ASP A 316 28.27 1.01 -5.95
CA ASP A 316 27.86 1.56 -4.65
C ASP A 316 26.33 1.65 -4.49
N SER A 317 25.61 1.91 -5.58
CA SER A 317 24.15 1.95 -5.57
C SER A 317 23.55 0.56 -5.40
N VAL A 318 24.22 -0.49 -5.86
CA VAL A 318 23.81 -1.88 -5.59
C VAL A 318 24.21 -2.31 -4.18
N ARG A 319 25.41 -1.97 -3.69
CA ARG A 319 25.83 -2.28 -2.31
C ARG A 319 24.92 -1.66 -1.25
N LYS A 320 24.34 -0.50 -1.53
CA LYS A 320 23.38 0.20 -0.65
C LYS A 320 21.92 -0.25 -0.85
N TRP A 321 21.69 -1.41 -1.44
CA TRP A 321 20.35 -1.93 -1.78
C TRP A 321 19.35 -1.94 -0.61
N ARG A 322 19.83 -2.09 0.63
CA ARG A 322 18.96 -2.13 1.83
C ARG A 322 18.38 -0.77 2.21
N ILE A 323 19.01 0.33 1.83
CA ILE A 323 18.76 1.66 2.40
C ILE A 323 18.43 2.74 1.36
N ASN A 324 18.46 2.41 0.07
CA ASN A 324 18.33 3.39 -1.00
C ASN A 324 16.94 3.43 -1.67
N GLY A 325 16.01 2.59 -1.21
CA GLY A 325 14.65 2.50 -1.76
C GLY A 325 14.54 1.91 -3.17
N LYS A 326 15.66 1.49 -3.79
CA LYS A 326 15.66 0.92 -5.16
C LYS A 326 15.16 -0.51 -5.21
N TYR A 327 15.35 -1.27 -4.14
CA TYR A 327 14.95 -2.66 -4.04
C TYR A 327 13.71 -2.79 -3.17
N ALA A 328 12.98 -3.89 -3.33
CA ALA A 328 11.76 -4.15 -2.60
C ALA A 328 11.60 -5.62 -2.23
N VAL A 329 10.71 -5.87 -1.28
CA VAL A 329 10.21 -7.20 -0.93
C VAL A 329 8.69 -7.15 -0.83
N ILE A 330 8.06 -8.18 -1.40
CA ILE A 330 6.64 -8.49 -1.24
C ILE A 330 6.58 -9.76 -0.40
N THR A 331 6.17 -9.62 0.86
CA THR A 331 6.24 -10.69 1.85
C THR A 331 4.84 -11.07 2.31
N TYR A 332 4.45 -12.32 2.11
CA TYR A 332 3.18 -12.87 2.58
C TYR A 332 3.40 -13.83 3.75
N ASP A 333 2.52 -13.74 4.75
CA ASP A 333 2.37 -14.75 5.80
C ASP A 333 0.89 -15.09 5.96
N GLY A 334 0.56 -16.37 5.92
CA GLY A 334 -0.83 -16.86 5.97
C GLY A 334 -1.23 -17.27 7.38
N ALA A 335 -2.52 -17.07 7.69
CA ALA A 335 -3.18 -17.62 8.88
C ALA A 335 -4.02 -18.85 8.52
#